data_AF-A0A7S2W0Y7-F1
#
_entry.id   AF-A0A7S2W0Y7-F1
#
_cell.length_a   1.000
_cell.length_b   1.000
_cell.length_c   1.000
_cell.angle_alpha   90.00
_cell.angle_beta   90.00
_cell.angle_gamma   90.00
#
_symmetry.space_group_name_H-M   'P 1'
#
loop_
_entity.id
_entity.type
_entity.pdbx_description
1 polymer ?
#
loop_
_entity_poly.entity_id
_entity_poly.type
_entity_poly.pdbx_seq_one_letter_code
_entity_poly.pdbx_strand_id
1 'polypeptide(L)'
;MSKFTFTQVIVLLATSWITCINSFNISAVMKPRSFTSSSKRISDDSSLQKQAALGMSSSSDANPSKPDLIDQSLFVSAIDVVKAAAAEVNGVEYVKQQDAGYAIGRIQVNLGVPPSIDLVETPQLVLINGVSPDARDAGIQTLDTIISVSTGTFQQKTKALNMDDTVSVIKAAIAHARENDSTEIQFELNRLLGGYYK
;
A
#
# COMPACT_ATOMS: atom_id res chain seq x y z
N MET A 1 -18.39 63.21 10.24
CA MET A 1 -19.45 62.18 10.18
C MET A 1 -19.91 62.03 8.74
N SER A 2 -19.55 60.95 8.06
CA SER A 2 -20.28 60.49 6.87
C SER A 2 -19.98 59.00 6.69
N LYS A 3 -21.01 58.18 6.80
CA LYS A 3 -20.96 56.72 6.67
C LYS A 3 -21.30 56.38 5.22
N PHE A 4 -20.40 55.70 4.50
CA PHE A 4 -20.74 55.06 3.22
C PHE A 4 -20.72 53.55 3.41
N THR A 5 -21.92 52.98 3.55
CA THR A 5 -22.22 51.55 3.47
C THR A 5 -22.28 51.12 2.01
N PHE A 6 -21.44 50.17 1.61
CA PHE A 6 -21.50 49.53 0.31
C PHE A 6 -22.11 48.14 0.47
N THR A 7 -23.41 48.05 0.17
CA THR A 7 -24.20 46.82 0.14
C THR A 7 -24.33 46.38 -1.32
N GLN A 8 -23.85 45.16 -1.60
CA GLN A 8 -24.32 44.13 -2.55
C GLN A 8 -24.83 44.55 -3.94
N VAL A 9 -24.40 43.79 -4.98
CA VAL A 9 -25.23 43.07 -5.98
C VAL A 9 -24.38 42.73 -7.21
N ILE A 10 -24.36 41.44 -7.59
CA ILE A 10 -24.22 40.78 -8.91
C ILE A 10 -23.92 39.31 -8.54
N VAL A 11 -24.84 38.34 -8.48
CA VAL A 11 -25.87 37.82 -9.41
C VAL A 11 -25.32 37.23 -10.71
N LEU A 12 -25.07 35.92 -10.62
CA LEU A 12 -25.38 34.82 -11.55
C LEU A 12 -24.74 34.69 -12.95
N LEU A 13 -24.68 33.39 -13.32
CA LEU A 13 -24.45 32.74 -14.64
C LEU A 13 -23.02 32.18 -14.78
N ALA A 14 -22.77 30.90 -15.11
CA ALA A 14 -23.60 29.92 -15.80
C ALA A 14 -23.15 28.46 -15.55
N THR A 15 -24.14 27.57 -15.48
CA THR A 15 -24.22 26.23 -16.11
C THR A 15 -23.05 25.25 -15.96
N SER A 16 -23.23 24.18 -15.17
CA SER A 16 -23.65 22.84 -15.65
C SER A 16 -22.71 22.30 -16.71
N TRP A 17 -22.03 21.16 -16.45
CA TRP A 17 -22.00 19.98 -17.32
C TRP A 17 -22.20 18.74 -16.43
N ILE A 18 -23.30 18.06 -16.71
CA ILE A 18 -23.65 16.70 -16.27
C ILE A 18 -23.16 15.75 -17.38
N THR A 19 -23.09 14.44 -17.05
CA THR A 19 -22.82 13.25 -17.90
C THR A 19 -21.34 13.01 -18.28
N CYS A 20 -20.77 11.81 -18.09
CA CYS A 20 -21.34 10.49 -18.31
C CYS A 20 -21.09 9.47 -17.19
N ILE A 21 -22.19 8.82 -16.80
CA ILE A 21 -22.23 7.51 -16.15
C ILE A 21 -21.75 6.47 -17.16
N ASN A 22 -20.71 5.71 -16.85
CA ASN A 22 -20.42 4.46 -17.56
C ASN A 22 -20.78 3.30 -16.65
N SER A 23 -21.98 2.77 -16.89
CA SER A 23 -22.47 1.52 -16.34
C SER A 23 -21.70 0.36 -16.98
N PHE A 24 -20.64 -0.12 -16.33
CA PHE A 24 -20.09 -1.43 -16.66
C PHE A 24 -20.97 -2.52 -16.06
N ASN A 25 -21.84 -3.03 -16.92
CA ASN A 25 -22.61 -4.24 -16.72
C ASN A 25 -21.68 -5.45 -16.93
N ILE A 26 -21.10 -5.97 -15.85
CA ILE A 26 -20.45 -7.28 -15.84
C ILE A 26 -21.44 -8.27 -15.22
N SER A 27 -22.27 -8.86 -16.07
CA SER A 27 -23.01 -10.09 -15.76
C SER A 27 -22.02 -11.25 -15.74
N ALA A 28 -21.41 -11.51 -14.57
CA ALA A 28 -20.71 -12.78 -14.32
C ALA A 28 -21.69 -13.77 -13.68
N VAL A 29 -22.26 -14.62 -14.52
CA VAL A 29 -22.90 -15.88 -14.14
C VAL A 29 -21.83 -16.76 -13.51
N MET A 30 -21.79 -16.84 -12.17
CA MET A 30 -21.02 -17.84 -11.45
C MET A 30 -21.95 -18.80 -10.70
N LYS A 31 -21.75 -20.07 -11.03
CA LYS A 31 -22.42 -21.28 -10.51
C LYS A 31 -22.32 -21.36 -8.98
N PRO A 32 -23.40 -21.67 -8.25
CA PRO A 32 -23.32 -22.01 -6.84
C PRO A 32 -22.56 -23.33 -6.67
N ARG A 33 -21.40 -23.30 -6.00
CA ARG A 33 -20.75 -24.50 -5.46
C ARG A 33 -21.45 -24.88 -4.15
N SER A 34 -22.15 -26.01 -4.18
CA SER A 34 -22.74 -26.66 -3.03
C SER A 34 -21.64 -27.00 -2.00
N PHE A 35 -21.68 -26.36 -0.84
CA PHE A 35 -20.91 -26.78 0.32
C PHE A 35 -21.64 -27.94 1.00
N THR A 36 -21.15 -29.16 0.78
CA THR A 36 -21.53 -30.33 1.57
C THR A 36 -20.88 -30.23 2.94
N SER A 37 -21.68 -29.82 3.92
CA SER A 37 -21.37 -29.87 5.35
C SER A 37 -21.13 -31.34 5.75
N SER A 38 -19.88 -31.71 6.04
CA SER A 38 -19.57 -32.99 6.69
C SER A 38 -19.13 -32.72 8.12
N SER A 39 -20.13 -32.80 8.99
CA SER A 39 -20.00 -32.87 10.43
C SER A 39 -19.26 -34.15 10.81
N LYS A 40 -18.11 -34.02 11.50
CA LYS A 40 -17.50 -35.15 12.22
C LYS A 40 -17.16 -34.70 13.64
N ARG A 41 -18.09 -34.98 14.55
CA ARG A 41 -17.84 -35.06 15.98
C ARG A 41 -16.94 -36.27 16.24
N ILE A 42 -15.82 -36.08 16.92
CA ILE A 42 -15.20 -37.10 17.76
C ILE A 42 -14.75 -36.44 19.06
N SER A 43 -15.13 -37.12 20.13
CA SER A 43 -15.09 -36.79 21.54
C SER A 43 -13.68 -36.78 22.14
N ASP A 44 -13.58 -36.07 23.28
CA ASP A 44 -12.94 -36.43 24.55
C ASP A 44 -11.72 -37.36 24.53
N ASP A 45 -10.57 -36.93 25.07
CA ASP A 45 -10.14 -37.34 26.41
C ASP A 45 -8.91 -36.54 26.90
N SER A 46 -8.80 -36.51 28.21
CA SER A 46 -7.87 -35.89 29.15
C SER A 46 -6.37 -36.01 28.89
N SER A 47 -5.61 -35.03 29.40
CA SER A 47 -4.77 -35.28 30.59
C SER A 47 -4.02 -34.02 31.04
N LEU A 48 -4.19 -33.73 32.33
CA LEU A 48 -3.37 -32.83 33.12
C LEU A 48 -1.93 -33.35 33.16
N GLN A 49 -0.97 -32.56 32.68
CA GLN A 49 0.42 -32.71 33.12
C GLN A 49 1.06 -31.37 33.51
N LYS A 50 1.02 -31.19 34.82
CA LYS A 50 1.80 -30.32 35.68
C LYS A 50 3.30 -30.45 35.36
N GLN A 51 4.00 -29.35 35.13
CA GLN A 51 5.30 -29.08 35.76
C GLN A 51 5.80 -27.65 35.50
N ALA A 52 6.22 -27.04 36.61
CA ALA A 52 6.89 -25.76 36.69
C ALA A 52 8.32 -25.84 36.13
N ALA A 53 8.76 -24.80 35.44
CA ALA A 53 10.17 -24.47 35.30
C ALA A 53 10.32 -22.94 35.33
N LEU A 54 10.96 -22.50 36.40
CA LEU A 54 11.51 -21.17 36.59
C LEU A 54 12.55 -20.86 35.51
N GLY A 55 12.56 -19.59 35.08
CA GLY A 55 13.79 -18.86 34.79
C GLY A 55 14.54 -19.27 33.54
N MET A 56 14.31 -18.56 32.45
CA MET A 56 15.38 -18.12 31.56
C MET A 56 14.89 -16.86 30.84
N SER A 57 15.39 -15.72 31.31
CA SER A 57 15.43 -14.48 30.54
C SER A 57 16.18 -14.76 29.24
N SER A 58 15.45 -15.09 28.18
CA SER A 58 15.95 -14.86 26.84
C SER A 58 15.85 -13.36 26.61
N SER A 59 16.92 -12.66 26.99
CA SER A 59 17.35 -11.48 26.25
C SER A 59 17.46 -11.92 24.79
N SER A 60 16.37 -11.75 24.04
CA SER A 60 16.41 -11.75 22.59
C SER A 60 17.34 -10.62 22.23
N ASP A 61 18.61 -10.97 22.02
CA ASP A 61 19.60 -10.12 21.40
C ASP A 61 18.93 -9.53 20.17
N ALA A 62 18.63 -8.23 20.27
CA ALA A 62 18.21 -7.40 19.16
C ALA A 62 19.43 -7.24 18.24
N ASN A 63 19.85 -8.35 17.63
CA ASN A 63 20.69 -8.32 16.46
C ASN A 63 19.85 -7.57 15.42
N PRO A 64 20.25 -6.37 14.94
CA PRO A 64 19.49 -5.65 13.95
C PRO A 64 19.40 -6.56 12.74
N SER A 65 18.23 -7.19 12.57
CA SER A 65 17.97 -8.08 11.46
C SER A 65 18.30 -7.31 10.19
N LYS A 66 19.17 -7.90 9.37
CA LYS A 66 19.60 -7.31 8.11
C LYS A 66 18.34 -6.75 7.38
N PRO A 67 18.36 -5.50 6.90
CA PRO A 67 17.19 -4.89 6.30
C PRO A 67 16.67 -5.76 5.15
N ASP A 68 15.35 -5.90 5.02
CA ASP A 68 14.72 -6.78 4.03
C ASP A 68 14.74 -6.15 2.63
N LEU A 69 15.94 -6.11 2.05
CA LEU A 69 16.23 -5.54 0.74
C LEU A 69 15.63 -6.42 -0.35
N ILE A 70 15.01 -5.81 -1.35
CA ILE A 70 14.71 -6.48 -2.62
C ILE A 70 16.02 -6.54 -3.41
N ASP A 71 16.23 -7.62 -4.15
CA ASP A 71 17.41 -7.73 -5.01
C ASP A 71 17.40 -6.62 -6.06
N GLN A 72 18.52 -5.90 -6.16
CA GLN A 72 18.65 -4.73 -7.04
C GLN A 72 18.32 -5.06 -8.49
N SER A 73 18.75 -6.23 -8.99
CA SER A 73 18.47 -6.68 -10.35
C SER A 73 16.97 -6.85 -10.62
N LEU A 74 16.24 -7.46 -9.67
CA LEU A 74 14.79 -7.62 -9.76
C LEU A 74 14.08 -6.27 -9.72
N PHE A 75 14.51 -5.39 -8.82
CA PHE A 75 13.90 -4.07 -8.68
C PHE A 75 14.08 -3.21 -9.95
N VAL A 76 15.28 -3.22 -10.53
CA VAL A 76 15.55 -2.54 -11.81
C VAL A 76 14.71 -3.15 -12.95
N SER A 77 14.60 -4.48 -13.05
CA SER A 77 13.78 -5.08 -14.11
C SER A 77 12.30 -4.79 -13.96
N ALA A 78 11.77 -4.73 -12.73
CA ALA A 78 10.38 -4.35 -12.49
C ALA A 78 10.12 -2.89 -12.93
N ILE A 79 11.03 -1.98 -12.60
CA ILE A 79 10.95 -0.57 -13.01
C ILE A 79 11.00 -0.43 -14.54
N ASP A 80 11.87 -1.18 -15.21
CA ASP A 80 11.97 -1.19 -16.68
C ASP A 80 10.62 -1.57 -17.33
N VAL A 81 9.91 -2.57 -16.78
CA VAL A 81 8.60 -3.01 -17.29
C VAL A 81 7.54 -1.92 -17.15
N VAL A 82 7.42 -1.30 -15.98
CA VAL A 82 6.44 -0.23 -15.74
C VAL A 82 6.71 0.97 -16.63
N LYS A 83 7.99 1.34 -16.82
CA LYS A 83 8.37 2.45 -17.68
C LYS A 83 8.18 2.15 -19.15
N ALA A 84 8.46 0.95 -19.62
CA ALA A 84 8.16 0.55 -21.00
C ALA A 84 6.66 0.69 -21.28
N ALA A 85 5.81 0.22 -20.36
CA ALA A 85 4.36 0.41 -20.45
C ALA A 85 3.96 1.90 -20.43
N ALA A 86 4.58 2.73 -19.59
CA ALA A 86 4.31 4.16 -19.55
C ALA A 86 4.83 4.92 -20.80
N ALA A 87 5.93 4.46 -21.40
CA ALA A 87 6.54 5.01 -22.60
C ALA A 87 5.68 4.75 -23.84
N GLU A 88 5.08 3.57 -23.95
CA GLU A 88 4.11 3.26 -25.02
C GLU A 88 2.92 4.22 -25.00
N VAL A 89 2.51 4.67 -23.81
CA VAL A 89 1.38 5.59 -23.64
C VAL A 89 1.78 7.05 -23.89
N ASN A 90 2.99 7.46 -23.51
CA ASN A 90 3.40 8.88 -23.47
C ASN A 90 4.49 9.27 -24.50
N GLY A 91 5.03 8.32 -25.26
CA GLY A 91 6.07 8.58 -26.28
C GLY A 91 7.43 9.01 -25.74
N VAL A 92 7.71 8.75 -24.46
CA VAL A 92 8.96 9.15 -23.78
C VAL A 92 9.94 7.99 -23.74
N GLU A 93 11.10 8.13 -24.40
CA GLU A 93 12.17 7.13 -24.39
C GLU A 93 13.03 7.24 -23.12
N TYR A 94 13.14 6.15 -22.36
CA TYR A 94 13.91 6.11 -21.12
C TYR A 94 15.32 5.58 -21.35
N VAL A 95 16.33 6.26 -20.81
CA VAL A 95 17.74 5.84 -20.87
C VAL A 95 18.06 4.97 -19.65
N LYS A 96 18.57 3.74 -19.87
CA LYS A 96 19.14 2.90 -18.80
C LYS A 96 20.42 3.54 -18.25
N GLN A 97 20.52 3.67 -16.93
CA GLN A 97 21.72 4.20 -16.27
C GLN A 97 22.40 3.13 -15.37
N GLN A 98 23.73 3.24 -15.27
CA GLN A 98 24.59 2.23 -14.63
C GLN A 98 24.78 2.43 -13.12
N ASP A 99 24.40 3.59 -12.56
CA ASP A 99 24.65 3.95 -11.15
C ASP A 99 23.34 4.20 -10.39
N ALA A 100 22.50 3.17 -10.27
CA ALA A 100 21.30 3.22 -9.45
C ALA A 100 21.63 2.80 -8.00
N GLY A 101 21.50 3.73 -7.05
CA GLY A 101 21.58 3.46 -5.62
C GLY A 101 20.26 2.90 -5.07
N TYR A 102 20.28 2.41 -3.84
CA TYR A 102 19.11 1.83 -3.19
C TYR A 102 18.95 2.39 -1.77
N ALA A 103 17.72 2.69 -1.37
CA ALA A 103 17.39 3.05 0.00
C ALA A 103 16.16 2.32 0.51
N ILE A 104 16.19 2.00 1.80
CA ILE A 104 15.00 1.65 2.56
C ILE A 104 14.59 2.87 3.36
N GLY A 105 13.32 3.26 3.22
CA GLY A 105 12.70 4.29 4.04
C GLY A 105 11.55 3.71 4.85
N ARG A 106 11.38 4.15 6.09
CA ARG A 106 10.13 3.99 6.82
C ARG A 106 9.37 5.30 6.76
N ILE A 107 8.12 5.21 6.34
CA ILE A 107 7.23 6.36 6.19
C ILE A 107 6.01 6.13 7.07
N GLN A 108 5.62 7.16 7.80
CA GLN A 108 4.39 7.18 8.59
C GLN A 108 3.36 8.02 7.85
N VAL A 109 2.17 7.46 7.66
CA VAL A 109 1.08 8.13 6.96
C VAL A 109 -0.13 8.24 7.87
N ASN A 110 -0.75 9.42 7.84
CA ASN A 110 -1.95 9.71 8.60
C ASN A 110 -3.21 9.25 7.81
N LEU A 111 -4.11 8.56 8.49
CA LEU A 111 -5.35 8.00 7.93
C LEU A 111 -6.50 9.01 7.80
N GLY A 112 -6.36 10.23 8.34
CA GLY A 112 -7.38 11.28 8.29
C GLY A 112 -7.82 11.63 6.86
N VAL A 113 -6.90 11.53 5.91
CA VAL A 113 -7.18 11.48 4.46
C VAL A 113 -6.37 10.29 3.92
N PRO A 114 -7.01 9.16 3.56
CA PRO A 114 -6.25 8.01 3.11
C PRO A 114 -5.46 8.39 1.85
N PRO A 115 -4.12 8.25 1.86
CA PRO A 115 -3.31 8.52 0.68
C PRO A 115 -3.82 7.65 -0.46
N SER A 116 -4.20 8.26 -1.58
CA SER A 116 -4.56 7.48 -2.76
C SER A 116 -3.25 7.07 -3.44
N ILE A 117 -2.92 5.80 -3.31
CA ILE A 117 -1.81 5.16 -4.01
C ILE A 117 -2.38 4.26 -5.11
N ASP A 118 -1.85 4.41 -6.31
CA ASP A 118 -2.11 3.51 -7.43
C ASP A 118 -0.98 2.48 -7.48
N LEU A 119 -1.34 1.21 -7.57
CA LEU A 119 -0.40 0.11 -7.56
C LEU A 119 -0.38 -0.55 -8.94
N VAL A 120 0.81 -0.90 -9.40
CA VAL A 120 1.00 -1.69 -10.62
C VAL A 120 1.74 -2.97 -10.28
N GLU A 121 1.22 -4.09 -10.77
CA GLU A 121 1.87 -5.38 -10.63
C GLU A 121 2.84 -5.62 -11.79
N THR A 122 4.05 -6.02 -11.46
CA THR A 122 5.02 -6.59 -12.40
C THR A 122 5.16 -8.08 -12.09
N PRO A 123 5.76 -8.88 -13.00
CA PRO A 123 5.97 -10.31 -12.73
C PRO A 123 6.75 -10.63 -11.45
N GLN A 124 7.41 -9.63 -10.84
CA GLN A 124 8.34 -9.82 -9.73
C GLN A 124 7.89 -9.06 -8.48
N LEU A 125 7.26 -7.90 -8.63
CA LEU A 125 7.00 -6.93 -7.55
C LEU A 125 5.75 -6.09 -7.82
N VAL A 126 5.17 -5.57 -6.75
CA VAL A 126 4.16 -4.50 -6.81
C VAL A 126 4.86 -3.17 -6.60
N LEU A 127 4.65 -2.25 -7.54
CA LEU A 127 5.23 -0.90 -7.54
C LEU A 127 4.13 0.14 -7.37
N ILE A 128 4.47 1.27 -6.78
CA ILE A 128 3.57 2.43 -6.72
C ILE A 128 3.64 3.15 -8.08
N ASN A 129 2.56 3.12 -8.85
CA ASN A 129 2.48 3.79 -10.15
C ASN A 129 2.09 5.27 -10.02
N GLY A 130 1.22 5.58 -9.06
CA GLY A 130 0.68 6.92 -8.86
C GLY A 130 0.50 7.23 -7.37
N VAL A 131 0.67 8.51 -7.03
CA VAL A 131 0.55 9.01 -5.65
C VAL A 131 -0.29 10.28 -5.65
N SER A 132 -1.23 10.40 -4.71
CA SER A 132 -1.92 11.67 -4.44
C SER A 132 -0.95 12.70 -3.83
N PRO A 133 -1.29 14.01 -3.87
CA PRO A 133 -0.50 15.05 -3.21
C PRO A 133 -0.20 14.73 -1.73
N ASP A 134 -1.21 14.27 -0.98
CA ASP A 134 -1.03 13.92 0.44
C ASP A 134 -0.06 12.75 0.65
N ALA A 135 -0.11 11.74 -0.23
CA ALA A 135 0.81 10.61 -0.20
C ALA A 135 2.26 11.05 -0.48
N ARG A 136 2.41 11.97 -1.44
CA ARG A 136 3.69 12.58 -1.79
C ARG A 136 4.25 13.43 -0.66
N ASP A 137 3.40 14.19 0.02
CA ASP A 137 3.79 15.03 1.16
C ASP A 137 4.19 14.18 2.38
N ALA A 138 3.59 12.99 2.52
CA ALA A 138 4.06 11.96 3.45
C ALA A 138 5.39 11.31 3.02
N GLY A 139 5.87 11.59 1.80
CA GLY A 139 7.15 11.13 1.29
C GLY A 139 7.08 9.86 0.43
N ILE A 140 5.88 9.35 0.12
CA ILE A 140 5.70 8.23 -0.82
C ILE A 140 5.97 8.72 -2.25
N GLN A 141 6.71 7.94 -3.03
CA GLN A 141 7.04 8.27 -4.42
C GLN A 141 6.57 7.17 -5.36
N THR A 142 6.44 7.55 -6.64
CA THR A 142 6.23 6.56 -7.69
C THR A 142 7.47 5.67 -7.82
N LEU A 143 7.26 4.43 -8.24
CA LEU A 143 8.24 3.34 -8.33
C LEU A 143 8.78 2.84 -6.99
N ASP A 144 8.28 3.33 -5.86
CA ASP A 144 8.54 2.69 -4.57
C ASP A 144 7.86 1.31 -4.52
N THR A 145 8.46 0.37 -3.79
CA THR A 145 7.80 -0.90 -3.42
C THR A 145 7.54 -0.92 -1.92
N ILE A 146 6.30 -1.23 -1.54
CA ILE A 146 5.92 -1.49 -0.16
C ILE A 146 6.43 -2.88 0.23
N ILE A 147 7.33 -2.96 1.20
CA ILE A 147 7.87 -4.25 1.70
C ILE A 147 7.28 -4.69 3.02
N SER A 148 6.76 -3.76 3.83
CA SER A 148 5.93 -4.10 4.97
C SER A 148 4.97 -2.97 5.35
N VAL A 149 3.90 -3.35 6.03
CA VAL A 149 2.89 -2.46 6.58
C VAL A 149 2.74 -2.76 8.06
N SER A 150 2.75 -1.72 8.90
CA SER A 150 2.57 -1.88 10.34
C SER A 150 1.72 -0.78 10.98
N THR A 151 0.98 -1.13 12.03
CA THR A 151 0.23 -0.19 12.87
C THR A 151 0.05 -0.77 14.28
N GLY A 152 0.63 -0.11 15.29
CA GLY A 152 0.66 -0.65 16.65
C GLY A 152 1.32 -2.04 16.73
N THR A 153 0.54 -3.05 17.12
CA THR A 153 0.95 -4.46 17.19
C THR A 153 0.78 -5.23 15.89
N PHE A 154 0.07 -4.67 14.91
CA PHE A 154 -0.08 -5.27 13.59
C PHE A 154 1.17 -5.00 12.75
N GLN A 155 1.78 -6.05 12.21
CA GLN A 155 2.86 -5.95 11.25
C GLN A 155 2.77 -7.11 10.25
N GLN A 156 2.79 -6.79 8.96
CA GLN A 156 2.82 -7.78 7.89
C GLN A 156 3.80 -7.38 6.80
N LYS A 157 4.51 -8.38 6.28
CA LYS A 157 5.41 -8.22 5.13
C LYS A 157 4.62 -8.33 3.84
N THR A 158 4.93 -7.46 2.89
CA THR A 158 4.32 -7.43 1.55
C THR A 158 5.33 -7.73 0.43
N LYS A 159 6.59 -7.97 0.80
CA LYS A 159 7.63 -8.39 -0.15
C LYS A 159 7.19 -9.67 -0.88
N ALA A 160 7.27 -9.64 -2.22
CA ALA A 160 6.92 -10.75 -3.12
C ALA A 160 5.45 -11.22 -3.05
N LEU A 161 4.55 -10.41 -2.51
CA LEU A 161 3.11 -10.63 -2.66
C LEU A 161 2.64 -10.12 -4.03
N ASN A 162 1.59 -10.73 -4.56
CA ASN A 162 0.85 -10.19 -5.70
C ASN A 162 0.08 -8.93 -5.28
N MET A 163 -0.52 -8.24 -6.26
CA MET A 163 -1.25 -7.00 -6.00
C MET A 163 -2.45 -7.20 -5.07
N ASP A 164 -3.26 -8.24 -5.29
CA ASP A 164 -4.47 -8.49 -4.49
C ASP A 164 -4.15 -8.76 -3.02
N ASP A 165 -3.09 -9.53 -2.75
CA ASP A 165 -2.59 -9.82 -1.41
C ASP A 165 -2.00 -8.56 -0.77
N THR A 166 -1.22 -7.77 -1.53
CA THR A 166 -0.68 -6.49 -1.05
C THR A 166 -1.79 -5.53 -0.64
N VAL A 167 -2.81 -5.38 -1.47
CA VAL A 167 -3.99 -4.55 -1.18
C VAL A 167 -4.75 -5.09 0.05
N SER A 168 -4.86 -6.41 0.17
CA SER A 168 -5.52 -7.05 1.31
C SER A 168 -4.77 -6.78 2.62
N VAL A 169 -3.44 -6.84 2.62
CA VAL A 169 -2.60 -6.49 3.77
C VAL A 169 -2.77 -5.01 4.15
N ILE A 170 -2.77 -4.10 3.18
CA ILE A 170 -2.98 -2.66 3.43
C ILE A 170 -4.37 -2.41 4.03
N LYS A 171 -5.42 -3.03 3.49
CA LYS A 171 -6.78 -2.93 4.03
C LYS A 171 -6.88 -3.49 5.44
N ALA A 172 -6.22 -4.61 5.74
CA ALA A 172 -6.18 -5.19 7.07
C ALA A 172 -5.47 -4.26 8.07
N ALA A 173 -4.37 -3.62 7.68
CA ALA A 173 -3.70 -2.61 8.50
C ALA A 173 -4.60 -1.40 8.76
N ILE A 174 -5.32 -0.90 7.75
CA ILE A 174 -6.26 0.22 7.92
C ILE A 174 -7.40 -0.15 8.87
N ALA A 175 -7.97 -1.35 8.72
CA ALA A 175 -9.00 -1.83 9.63
C ALA A 175 -8.48 -1.91 11.07
N HIS A 176 -7.31 -2.53 11.27
CA HIS A 176 -6.68 -2.64 12.58
C HIS A 176 -6.39 -1.27 13.21
N ALA A 177 -5.88 -0.31 12.44
CA ALA A 177 -5.64 1.04 12.93
C ALA A 177 -6.94 1.70 13.41
N ARG A 178 -8.02 1.60 12.63
CA ARG A 178 -9.33 2.15 12.99
C ARG A 178 -9.95 1.48 14.22
N GLU A 179 -9.80 0.17 14.36
CA GLU A 179 -10.28 -0.59 15.53
C GLU A 179 -9.57 -0.21 16.84
N ASN A 180 -8.35 0.34 16.74
CA ASN A 180 -7.53 0.74 17.88
C ASN A 180 -7.42 2.27 18.04
N ASP A 181 -8.33 3.04 17.42
CA ASP A 181 -8.33 4.52 17.42
C ASP A 181 -6.98 5.13 16.98
N SER A 182 -6.20 4.39 16.17
CA SER A 182 -4.94 4.87 15.60
C SER A 182 -5.22 5.58 14.29
N THR A 183 -4.67 6.79 14.16
CA THR A 183 -4.69 7.56 12.91
C THR A 183 -3.47 7.30 12.05
N GLU A 184 -2.64 6.31 12.38
CA GLU A 184 -1.32 6.15 11.76
C GLU A 184 -1.09 4.72 11.24
N ILE A 185 -0.54 4.66 10.04
CA ILE A 185 0.03 3.45 9.45
C ILE A 185 1.46 3.75 9.03
N GLN A 186 2.34 2.79 9.24
CA GLN A 186 3.72 2.85 8.80
C GLN A 186 3.90 1.92 7.60
N PHE A 187 4.51 2.46 6.55
CA PHE A 187 4.98 1.72 5.40
C PHE A 187 6.50 1.64 5.45
N GLU A 188 7.04 0.43 5.34
CA GLU A 188 8.45 0.26 5.00
C GLU A 188 8.53 0.13 3.48
N LEU A 189 9.28 1.05 2.86
CA LEU A 189 9.39 1.22 1.43
C LEU A 189 10.81 0.96 0.98
N ASN A 190 10.91 0.34 -0.19
CA ASN A 190 12.13 0.21 -0.94
C ASN A 190 12.11 1.17 -2.12
N ARG A 191 13.15 2.00 -2.20
CA ARG A 191 13.29 3.09 -3.16
C ARG A 191 14.60 2.97 -3.91
N LEU A 192 14.56 3.29 -5.21
CA LEU A 192 15.75 3.47 -6.01
C LEU A 192 16.24 4.92 -5.87
N LEU A 193 17.48 5.09 -5.39
CA LEU A 193 18.12 6.40 -5.28
C LEU A 193 18.94 6.69 -6.54
N GLY A 194 18.60 7.77 -7.25
CA GLY A 194 19.34 8.24 -8.41
C GLY A 194 18.90 7.60 -9.74
N GLY A 195 18.98 8.40 -10.82
CA GLY A 195 19.32 7.87 -12.13
C GLY A 195 18.24 7.77 -13.22
N TYR A 196 17.13 8.52 -13.20
CA TYR A 196 16.16 8.46 -14.33
C TYR A 196 15.45 9.76 -14.71
N TYR A 197 16.00 10.92 -14.36
CA TYR A 197 15.48 12.19 -14.85
C TYR A 197 16.57 12.91 -15.67
N LYS A 198 16.25 13.20 -16.93
CA LYS A 198 16.77 14.37 -17.63
C LYS A 198 15.61 15.34 -17.78
#